data_AF-A0A3C0UZU4-F1
#
_entry.id   AF-A0A3C0UZU4-F1
#
_cell.length_a   1.000
_cell.length_b   1.000
_cell.length_c   1.000
_cell.angle_alpha   90.00
_cell.angle_beta   90.00
_cell.angle_gamma   90.00
#
_symmetry.space_group_name_H-M   'P 1'
#
loop_
_entity.id
_entity.type
_entity.pdbx_description
1 polymer ?
#
loop_
_entity_poly.entity_id
_entity_poly.type
_entity_poly.pdbx_seq_one_letter_code
_entity_poly.pdbx_strand_id
1 'polypeptide(L)'
;MIHIDPISTHVAPPYVNIFIKQEELTHVVELLLQTNVPFIVSHQPNEVNEPAPSSYTTTNQASMDDPPYETGITSKSQEGHVKRLFSLKKEIERMIDHYLSAGEEPNLEVVAQRLNFRLSVFKTHFKDAYGKPFYQFYIDRKMEYAAELLRKGVRGAQVSLQVGYSHPIKFNKMFQKHFGVTPKKYQEALSVY
;
A
#
# COMPACT_ATOMS: atom_id res chain seq x y z
N MET A 1 -36.21 -17.63 -36.45
CA MET A 1 -35.53 -16.48 -35.84
C MET A 1 -34.30 -17.00 -35.14
N ILE A 2 -33.12 -16.59 -35.60
CA ILE A 2 -31.84 -16.98 -35.00
C ILE A 2 -31.61 -16.00 -33.86
N HIS A 3 -31.66 -16.50 -32.61
CA HIS A 3 -31.27 -15.73 -31.43
C HIS A 3 -29.80 -16.06 -31.17
N ILE A 4 -28.95 -15.06 -31.34
CA ILE A 4 -27.52 -15.15 -31.05
C ILE A 4 -27.35 -14.49 -29.69
N ASP A 5 -27.17 -15.29 -28.65
CA ASP A 5 -26.78 -14.78 -27.34
C ASP A 5 -25.36 -14.19 -27.43
N PRO A 6 -25.08 -13.04 -26.79
CA PRO A 6 -23.75 -12.47 -26.80
C PRO A 6 -22.77 -13.42 -26.12
N ILE A 7 -21.62 -13.61 -26.77
CA ILE A 7 -20.47 -14.36 -26.25
C ILE A 7 -20.25 -13.91 -24.81
N SER A 8 -20.40 -14.85 -23.87
CA SER A 8 -19.99 -14.70 -22.48
C SER A 8 -18.51 -14.36 -22.48
N THR A 9 -18.18 -13.06 -22.49
CA THR A 9 -16.84 -12.55 -22.29
C THR A 9 -16.52 -12.71 -20.81
N HIS A 10 -16.25 -13.95 -20.44
CA HIS A 10 -15.53 -14.27 -19.22
C HIS A 10 -14.09 -13.78 -19.45
N VAL A 11 -13.89 -12.46 -19.37
CA VAL A 11 -12.55 -11.90 -19.24
C VAL A 11 -12.07 -12.44 -17.90
N ALA A 12 -11.22 -13.47 -17.96
CA ALA A 12 -10.56 -13.99 -16.79
C ALA A 12 -9.96 -12.81 -16.02
N PRO A 13 -10.13 -12.72 -14.68
CA PRO A 13 -9.57 -11.61 -13.93
C PRO A 13 -8.06 -11.53 -14.24
N PRO A 14 -7.49 -10.32 -14.35
CA PRO A 14 -6.07 -10.19 -14.69
C PRO A 14 -5.23 -10.87 -13.62
N TYR A 15 -4.70 -12.05 -13.94
CA TYR A 15 -3.78 -12.77 -13.07
C TYR A 15 -2.38 -12.19 -13.28
N VAL A 16 -1.67 -11.98 -12.17
CA VAL A 16 -0.26 -11.62 -12.20
C VAL A 16 0.54 -12.90 -12.02
N ASN A 17 1.32 -13.25 -13.03
CA ASN A 17 2.23 -14.39 -12.95
C ASN A 17 3.51 -13.96 -12.22
N ILE A 18 3.79 -14.63 -11.10
CA ILE A 18 5.02 -14.42 -10.32
C ILE A 18 5.82 -15.72 -10.30
N PHE A 19 7.12 -15.63 -10.60
CA PHE A 19 8.03 -16.75 -10.47
C PHE A 19 8.68 -16.71 -9.10
N ILE A 20 8.38 -17.72 -8.28
CA ILE A 20 8.95 -17.89 -6.96
C ILE A 20 9.72 -19.20 -6.91
N LYS A 21 10.83 -19.22 -6.17
CA LYS A 21 11.60 -20.45 -5.96
C LYS A 21 10.75 -21.44 -5.15
N GLN A 22 10.94 -22.74 -5.36
CA GLN A 22 10.18 -23.80 -4.69
C GLN A 22 10.28 -23.72 -3.16
N GLU A 23 11.44 -23.31 -2.64
CA GLU A 23 11.70 -23.10 -1.20
C GLU A 23 10.93 -21.92 -0.57
N GLU A 24 10.46 -20.98 -1.39
CA GLU A 24 9.69 -19.80 -0.97
C GLU A 24 8.16 -20.04 -1.03
N LEU A 25 7.74 -21.16 -1.64
CA LEU A 25 6.32 -21.45 -1.93
C LEU A 25 5.44 -21.45 -0.67
N THR A 26 5.90 -22.10 0.40
CA THR A 26 5.11 -22.26 1.63
C THR A 26 4.73 -20.93 2.25
N HIS A 27 5.67 -19.98 2.32
CA HIS A 27 5.46 -18.67 2.93
C HIS A 27 4.55 -17.78 2.09
N VAL A 28 4.71 -17.84 0.76
CA VAL A 28 3.83 -17.09 -0.17
C VAL A 28 2.39 -17.60 -0.10
N VAL A 29 2.21 -18.92 -0.03
CA VAL A 29 0.88 -19.54 0.12
C VAL A 29 0.23 -19.11 1.44
N GLU A 30 0.97 -19.13 2.55
CA GLU A 30 0.43 -18.71 3.85
C GLU A 30 -0.03 -17.24 3.85
N LEU A 31 0.76 -16.34 3.25
CA LEU A 31 0.41 -14.93 3.12
C LEU A 31 -0.84 -14.71 2.26
N LEU A 32 -0.96 -15.42 1.14
CA LEU A 32 -2.11 -15.29 0.24
C LEU A 32 -3.39 -15.83 0.88
N LEU A 33 -3.28 -16.87 1.71
CA LEU A 33 -4.39 -17.41 2.49
C LEU A 33 -4.84 -16.42 3.58
N GLN A 34 -3.92 -15.75 4.27
CA GLN A 34 -4.24 -14.74 5.30
C GLN A 34 -4.91 -13.50 4.71
N THR A 35 -4.56 -13.14 3.47
CA THR A 35 -5.11 -11.97 2.77
C THR A 35 -6.39 -12.27 2.00
N ASN A 36 -6.87 -13.52 2.02
CA ASN A 36 -8.04 -14.01 1.31
C ASN A 36 -8.00 -13.71 -0.20
N VAL A 37 -6.79 -13.73 -0.79
CA VAL A 37 -6.56 -13.50 -2.21
C VAL A 37 -6.64 -14.85 -2.95
N PRO A 38 -7.47 -15.01 -3.99
CA PRO A 38 -7.51 -16.24 -4.79
C PRO A 38 -6.22 -16.43 -5.59
N PHE A 39 -5.63 -17.62 -5.58
CA PHE A 39 -4.40 -17.94 -6.30
C PHE A 39 -4.40 -19.38 -6.85
N ILE A 40 -3.51 -19.64 -7.82
CA ILE A 40 -3.25 -20.97 -8.39
C ILE A 40 -1.73 -21.19 -8.36
N VAL A 41 -1.29 -22.38 -7.92
CA VAL A 41 0.13 -22.77 -7.92
C VAL A 41 0.37 -23.77 -9.05
N SER A 42 1.31 -23.45 -9.95
CA SER A 42 1.76 -24.35 -11.02
C SER A 42 3.28 -24.54 -10.94
N HIS A 43 3.74 -25.79 -10.90
CA HIS A 43 5.17 -26.12 -10.95
C HIS A 43 5.62 -26.22 -12.41
N GLN A 44 6.56 -25.37 -12.84
CA GLN A 44 7.26 -25.57 -14.11
C GLN A 44 8.53 -26.39 -13.84
N PRO A 45 8.63 -27.65 -14.33
CA PRO A 45 9.87 -28.39 -14.26
C PRO A 45 10.91 -27.70 -15.15
N ASN A 46 12.11 -27.46 -14.61
CA ASN A 46 13.25 -27.02 -15.40
C ASN A 46 13.51 -28.06 -16.51
N GLU A 47 13.30 -27.69 -17.78
CA GLU A 47 13.69 -28.53 -18.91
C GLU A 47 15.22 -28.64 -18.95
N VAL A 48 15.74 -29.82 -18.61
CA VAL A 48 17.15 -30.18 -18.78
C VAL A 48 17.30 -30.79 -20.18
N ASN A 49 18.09 -30.10 -21.03
CA ASN A 49 18.72 -30.52 -22.30
C ASN A 49 18.44 -31.95 -22.82
N GLU A 50 17.86 -32.05 -24.03
CA GLU A 50 18.25 -33.02 -25.07
C GLU A 50 18.23 -32.36 -26.48
N PRO A 51 19.05 -32.83 -27.46
CA PRO A 51 19.55 -31.98 -28.56
C PRO A 51 18.86 -32.13 -29.94
N ALA A 52 19.15 -31.14 -30.80
CA ALA A 52 19.16 -31.07 -32.29
C ALA A 52 17.94 -30.44 -33.02
N PRO A 53 18.08 -29.89 -34.26
CA PRO A 53 19.24 -29.25 -34.92
C PRO A 53 18.95 -27.84 -35.51
N SER A 54 20.04 -27.08 -35.73
CA SER A 54 20.23 -26.04 -36.78
C SER A 54 19.18 -24.94 -37.00
N SER A 55 19.58 -23.66 -36.83
CA SER A 55 19.90 -22.75 -37.97
C SER A 55 20.15 -21.29 -37.53
N TYR A 56 21.14 -20.68 -38.19
CA TYR A 56 21.50 -19.24 -38.36
C TYR A 56 22.06 -18.38 -37.19
N THR A 57 23.40 -18.28 -37.22
CA THR A 57 24.30 -17.10 -37.29
C THR A 57 23.73 -15.66 -37.13
N THR A 58 24.41 -14.83 -36.32
CA THR A 58 25.24 -13.66 -36.75
C THR A 58 25.29 -12.53 -35.71
N THR A 59 26.47 -12.35 -35.14
CA THR A 59 27.25 -11.10 -35.01
C THR A 59 26.53 -9.81 -34.61
N ASN A 60 26.89 -9.25 -33.45
CA ASN A 60 27.70 -8.02 -33.42
C ASN A 60 28.28 -7.73 -32.04
N GLN A 61 29.59 -7.58 -32.04
CA GLN A 61 30.44 -7.07 -30.97
C GLN A 61 30.34 -5.54 -30.95
N ALA A 62 30.02 -4.94 -29.80
CA ALA A 62 30.38 -3.56 -29.49
C ALA A 62 30.58 -3.43 -27.98
N SER A 63 31.83 -3.23 -27.60
CA SER A 63 32.32 -2.89 -26.27
C SER A 63 31.96 -1.44 -25.91
N MET A 64 31.56 -1.16 -24.67
CA MET A 64 32.11 -0.11 -23.78
C MET A 64 31.16 0.18 -22.61
N ASP A 65 31.73 0.07 -21.41
CA ASP A 65 31.42 0.84 -20.20
C ASP A 65 30.02 0.74 -19.57
N ASP A 66 29.79 -0.31 -18.77
CA ASP A 66 29.01 -0.18 -17.52
C ASP A 66 29.37 -1.34 -16.57
N PRO A 67 29.67 -1.08 -15.28
CA PRO A 67 29.92 -2.14 -14.32
C PRO A 67 28.64 -2.98 -14.12
N PRO A 68 28.72 -4.32 -14.05
CA PRO A 68 27.57 -5.13 -13.72
C PRO A 68 27.06 -4.70 -12.35
N TYR A 69 25.78 -4.37 -12.23
CA TYR A 69 25.13 -4.29 -10.93
C TYR A 69 24.99 -5.72 -10.38
N GLU A 70 26.10 -6.35 -10.02
CA GLU A 70 26.06 -7.49 -9.12
C GLU A 70 25.71 -6.97 -7.73
N THR A 71 24.51 -7.30 -7.25
CA THR A 71 24.36 -7.60 -5.83
C THR A 71 23.49 -8.84 -5.71
N GLY A 72 24.16 -9.99 -5.73
CA GLY A 72 23.58 -11.23 -5.23
C GLY A 72 23.11 -11.04 -3.79
N ILE A 73 21.84 -11.31 -3.53
CA ILE A 73 21.34 -11.47 -2.17
C ILE A 73 21.44 -12.95 -1.84
N THR A 74 22.47 -13.29 -1.07
CA THR A 74 22.67 -14.61 -0.47
C THR A 74 21.68 -14.84 0.69
N SER A 75 21.34 -16.11 0.91
CA SER A 75 20.20 -16.67 1.67
C SER A 75 20.21 -16.49 3.20
N LYS A 76 20.79 -15.40 3.74
CA LYS A 76 20.69 -15.00 5.16
C LYS A 76 19.73 -13.82 5.41
N SER A 77 18.95 -13.41 4.40
CA SER A 77 18.30 -12.09 4.32
C SER A 77 16.78 -12.06 4.59
N GLN A 78 16.13 -13.21 4.75
CA GLN A 78 14.66 -13.36 4.85
C GLN A 78 14.06 -12.72 6.13
N GLU A 79 14.61 -13.03 7.31
CA GLU A 79 14.16 -12.46 8.60
C GLU A 79 14.43 -10.94 8.68
N GLY A 80 15.52 -10.49 8.05
CA GLY A 80 15.87 -9.08 7.95
C GLY A 80 14.89 -8.28 7.11
N HIS A 81 14.32 -8.87 6.04
CA HIS A 81 13.37 -8.19 5.16
C HIS A 81 12.03 -7.93 5.87
N VAL A 82 11.48 -8.96 6.51
CA VAL A 82 10.22 -8.86 7.26
C VAL A 82 10.37 -7.85 8.40
N LYS A 83 11.48 -7.92 9.16
CA LYS A 83 11.78 -6.96 10.24
C LYS A 83 11.91 -5.52 9.73
N ARG A 84 12.51 -5.31 8.55
CA ARG A 84 12.59 -3.98 7.92
C ARG A 84 11.21 -3.46 7.52
N LEU A 85 10.35 -4.29 6.95
CA LEU A 85 8.98 -3.91 6.58
C LEU A 85 8.16 -3.50 7.81
N PHE A 86 8.21 -4.27 8.89
CA PHE A 86 7.56 -3.91 10.15
C PHE A 86 8.12 -2.62 10.74
N SER A 87 9.44 -2.43 10.68
CA SER A 87 10.10 -1.20 11.17
C SER A 87 9.66 0.02 10.36
N LEU A 88 9.57 -0.12 9.03
CA LEU A 88 9.14 0.94 8.13
C LEU A 88 7.67 1.31 8.35
N LYS A 89 6.78 0.32 8.44
CA LYS A 89 5.37 0.55 8.77
C LYS A 89 5.24 1.29 10.09
N LYS A 90 5.96 0.85 11.12
CA LYS A 90 5.94 1.48 12.45
C LYS A 90 6.41 2.93 12.39
N GLU A 91 7.43 3.23 11.60
CA GLU A 91 7.92 4.60 11.46
C GLU A 91 6.92 5.51 10.73
N ILE A 92 6.29 5.01 9.66
CA ILE A 92 5.21 5.73 8.98
C ILE A 92 4.07 6.08 9.95
N GLU A 93 3.60 5.12 10.75
CA GLU A 93 2.53 5.34 11.73
C GLU A 93 2.96 6.39 12.77
N ARG A 94 4.18 6.30 13.33
CA ARG A 94 4.70 7.32 14.26
C ARG A 94 4.74 8.71 13.66
N MET A 95 5.15 8.83 12.40
CA MET A 95 5.18 10.11 11.71
C MET A 95 3.77 10.68 11.56
N ILE A 96 2.81 9.85 11.18
CA ILE A 96 1.40 10.25 11.06
C ILE A 96 0.88 10.72 12.41
N ASP A 97 1.07 9.94 13.48
CA ASP A 97 0.64 10.30 14.83
C ASP A 97 1.24 11.64 15.29
N HIS A 98 2.52 11.88 14.98
CA HIS A 98 3.18 13.15 15.24
C HIS A 98 2.47 14.32 14.54
N TYR A 99 2.25 14.24 13.22
CA TYR A 99 1.56 15.29 12.45
C TYR A 99 0.12 15.50 12.94
N LEU A 100 -0.60 14.44 13.30
CA LEU A 100 -1.95 14.52 13.85
C LEU A 100 -1.98 15.26 15.19
N SER A 101 -1.06 14.94 16.10
CA SER A 101 -0.96 15.57 17.42
C SER A 101 -0.52 17.03 17.36
N ALA A 102 0.32 17.38 16.38
CA ALA A 102 0.78 18.76 16.14
C ALA A 102 -0.26 19.63 15.41
N GLY A 103 -1.29 19.02 14.80
CA GLY A 103 -2.24 19.73 13.96
C GLY A 103 -1.64 20.22 12.64
N GLU A 104 -0.57 19.58 12.17
CA GLU A 104 0.17 19.96 10.98
C GLU A 104 -0.10 19.00 9.83
N GLU A 105 0.01 19.51 8.60
CA GLU A 105 -0.09 18.67 7.41
C GLU A 105 1.28 18.08 7.02
N PRO A 106 1.37 16.76 6.79
CA PRO A 106 2.61 16.13 6.37
C PRO A 106 3.01 16.63 4.97
N ASN A 107 4.28 17.02 4.84
CA ASN A 107 4.91 17.25 3.54
C ASN A 107 5.45 15.91 3.01
N LEU A 108 4.97 15.51 1.83
CA LEU A 108 5.27 14.19 1.28
C LEU A 108 6.73 14.02 0.86
N GLU A 109 7.38 15.08 0.37
CA GLU A 109 8.82 15.06 0.09
C GLU A 109 9.63 14.82 1.37
N VAL A 110 9.29 15.51 2.46
CA VAL A 110 9.97 15.35 3.77
C VAL A 110 9.75 13.94 4.33
N VAL A 111 8.53 13.42 4.22
CA VAL A 111 8.20 12.05 4.64
C VAL A 111 9.04 11.04 3.85
N ALA A 112 9.08 11.16 2.53
CA ALA A 112 9.86 10.25 1.67
C ALA A 112 11.37 10.33 1.98
N GLN A 113 11.91 11.54 2.12
CA GLN A 113 13.33 11.75 2.46
C GLN A 113 13.71 11.11 3.79
N ARG A 114 12.88 11.28 4.83
CA ARG A 114 13.12 10.70 6.16
C ARG A 114 13.11 9.16 6.15
N LEU A 115 12.36 8.57 5.23
CA LEU A 115 12.29 7.13 5.03
C LEU A 115 13.32 6.61 4.00
N ASN A 116 14.23 7.47 3.51
CA ASN A 116 15.21 7.18 2.47
C ASN A 116 14.59 6.70 1.15
N PHE A 117 13.42 7.21 0.80
CA PHE A 117 12.76 6.97 -0.48
C PHE A 117 12.83 8.18 -1.39
N ARG A 118 12.94 7.94 -2.70
CA ARG A 118 12.54 8.92 -3.70
C ARG A 118 11.02 9.11 -3.61
N LEU A 119 10.53 10.33 -3.79
CA LEU A 119 9.10 10.66 -3.69
C LEU A 119 8.20 9.77 -4.56
N SER A 120 8.60 9.52 -5.81
CA SER A 120 7.83 8.68 -6.75
C SER A 120 7.72 7.24 -6.24
N VAL A 121 8.82 6.67 -5.77
CA VAL A 121 8.88 5.33 -5.18
C VAL A 121 8.01 5.26 -3.93
N PHE A 122 8.12 6.26 -3.04
CA PHE A 122 7.27 6.32 -1.85
C PHE A 122 5.78 6.31 -2.19
N LYS A 123 5.34 7.14 -3.16
CA LYS A 123 3.92 7.20 -3.58
C LYS A 123 3.40 5.85 -4.06
N THR A 124 4.15 5.17 -4.92
CA THR A 124 3.79 3.86 -5.45
C THR A 124 3.75 2.82 -4.35
N HIS A 125 4.85 2.63 -3.61
CA HIS A 125 4.94 1.63 -2.55
C HIS A 125 3.94 1.88 -1.42
N PHE A 126 3.66 3.14 -1.07
CA PHE A 126 2.65 3.46 -0.07
C PHE A 126 1.26 3.06 -0.56
N LYS A 127 0.90 3.42 -1.80
CA LYS A 127 -0.41 3.05 -2.35
C LYS A 127 -0.56 1.53 -2.43
N ASP A 128 0.48 0.81 -2.83
CA ASP A 128 0.46 -0.65 -2.92
C ASP A 128 0.31 -1.30 -1.55
N ALA A 129 0.97 -0.76 -0.52
CA ALA A 129 0.91 -1.29 0.85
C ALA A 129 -0.40 -0.95 1.58
N TYR A 130 -0.99 0.24 1.36
CA TYR A 130 -2.15 0.74 2.11
C TYR A 130 -3.44 0.79 1.28
N GLY A 131 -3.39 0.45 0.00
CA GLY A 131 -4.52 0.46 -0.94
C GLY A 131 -5.00 1.85 -1.35
N LYS A 132 -4.42 2.92 -0.81
CA LYS A 132 -4.85 4.31 -1.05
C LYS A 132 -3.67 5.30 -1.02
N PRO A 133 -3.77 6.45 -1.69
CA PRO A 133 -2.74 7.49 -1.62
C PRO A 133 -2.50 8.00 -0.21
N PHE A 134 -1.26 8.41 0.09
CA PHE A 134 -0.84 8.90 1.41
C PHE A 134 -1.76 9.97 2.00
N TYR A 135 -2.10 11.02 1.23
CA TYR A 135 -2.95 12.09 1.75
C TYR A 135 -4.37 11.62 2.07
N GLN A 136 -4.90 10.67 1.29
CA GLN A 136 -6.20 10.08 1.60
C GLN A 136 -6.12 9.29 2.91
N PHE A 137 -5.07 8.49 3.09
CA PHE A 137 -4.81 7.77 4.34
C PHE A 137 -4.66 8.70 5.53
N TYR A 138 -3.87 9.77 5.40
CA TYR A 138 -3.69 10.76 6.45
C TYR A 138 -5.01 11.45 6.82
N ILE A 139 -5.83 11.83 5.84
CA ILE A 139 -7.15 12.44 6.09
C ILE A 139 -8.06 11.46 6.83
N ASP A 140 -8.05 10.18 6.47
CA ASP A 140 -8.85 9.16 7.17
C ASP A 140 -8.40 9.06 8.64
N ARG A 141 -7.10 8.92 8.90
CA ARG A 141 -6.54 8.88 10.27
C ARG A 141 -6.81 10.18 11.04
N LYS A 142 -6.79 11.33 10.38
CA LYS A 142 -7.12 12.63 10.94
C LYS A 142 -8.59 12.72 11.38
N MET A 143 -9.50 12.14 10.61
CA MET A 143 -10.92 12.07 10.98
C MET A 143 -11.15 11.09 12.12
N GLU A 144 -10.47 9.93 12.11
CA GLU A 144 -10.49 8.97 13.22
C GLU A 144 -10.01 9.62 14.53
N TYR A 145 -8.87 10.31 14.50
CA TYR A 145 -8.33 11.04 15.65
C TYR A 145 -9.28 12.14 16.14
N ALA A 146 -9.89 12.89 15.22
CA ALA A 146 -10.93 13.86 15.58
C ALA A 146 -12.12 13.20 16.29
N ALA A 147 -12.56 12.02 15.84
CA ALA A 147 -13.64 11.27 16.48
C ALA A 147 -13.26 10.79 17.88
N GLU A 148 -12.01 10.37 18.11
CA GLU A 148 -11.51 10.04 19.44
C GLU A 148 -11.55 11.24 20.39
N LEU A 149 -11.17 12.42 19.93
CA LEU A 149 -11.24 13.65 20.73
C LEU A 149 -12.70 14.01 21.08
N LEU A 150 -13.62 13.86 20.13
CA LEU A 150 -15.05 14.06 20.38
C LEU A 150 -15.58 13.07 21.43
N ARG A 151 -15.16 11.78 21.36
CA ARG A 151 -15.50 10.76 22.37
C ARG A 151 -15.00 11.11 23.77
N LYS A 152 -13.85 11.78 23.86
CA LYS A 152 -13.29 12.30 25.12
C LYS A 152 -13.99 13.56 25.63
N GLY A 153 -15.06 14.03 24.97
CA GLY A 153 -15.82 15.19 25.40
C GLY A 153 -15.30 16.53 24.87
N VAL A 154 -14.27 16.55 24.03
CA VAL A 154 -13.73 17.80 23.46
C VAL A 154 -14.76 18.41 22.51
N ARG A 155 -14.99 19.72 22.58
CA ARG A 155 -15.98 20.39 21.72
C ARG A 155 -15.51 20.42 20.28
N GLY A 156 -16.42 20.19 19.32
CA GLY A 156 -16.08 20.14 17.89
C GLY A 156 -15.31 21.35 17.35
N ALA A 157 -15.57 22.56 17.86
CA ALA A 157 -14.79 23.75 17.50
C ALA A 157 -13.32 23.65 17.94
N GLN A 158 -13.06 23.16 19.15
CA GLN A 158 -11.69 22.92 19.65
C GLN A 158 -11.02 21.78 18.90
N VAL A 159 -11.73 20.68 18.64
CA VAL A 159 -11.23 19.57 17.82
C VAL A 159 -10.81 20.07 16.44
N SER A 160 -11.61 20.94 15.80
CA SER A 160 -11.30 21.48 14.49
C SER A 160 -9.95 22.22 14.47
N LEU A 161 -9.66 23.00 15.50
CA LEU A 161 -8.39 23.72 15.63
C LEU A 161 -7.24 22.76 15.95
N GLN A 162 -7.44 21.80 16.86
CA GLN A 162 -6.41 20.83 17.24
C GLN A 162 -5.95 19.95 16.08
N VAL A 163 -6.87 19.55 15.20
CA VAL A 163 -6.51 18.77 14.02
C VAL A 163 -6.09 19.66 12.84
N GLY A 164 -5.88 20.97 13.03
CA GLY A 164 -5.30 21.84 12.01
C GLY A 164 -6.27 22.42 10.98
N TYR A 165 -7.57 22.53 11.28
CA TYR A 165 -8.49 23.33 10.45
C TYR A 165 -8.64 24.75 11.01
N SER A 166 -8.25 25.75 10.22
CA SER A 166 -8.45 27.17 10.56
C SER A 166 -9.93 27.58 10.55
N HIS A 167 -10.78 26.84 9.82
CA HIS A 167 -12.21 27.12 9.70
C HIS A 167 -13.04 25.90 10.09
N PRO A 168 -13.81 25.97 11.19
CA PRO A 168 -14.65 24.86 11.67
C PRO A 168 -15.64 24.33 10.62
N ILE A 169 -16.10 25.19 9.70
CA ILE A 169 -17.01 24.80 8.61
C ILE A 169 -16.37 23.73 7.69
N LYS A 170 -15.07 23.85 7.38
CA LYS A 170 -14.34 22.87 6.55
C LYS A 170 -14.22 21.54 7.28
N PHE A 171 -13.85 21.59 8.55
CA PHE A 171 -13.81 20.41 9.41
C PHE A 171 -15.17 19.71 9.47
N ASN A 172 -16.25 20.44 9.75
CA ASN A 172 -17.60 19.86 9.87
C ASN A 172 -18.02 19.14 8.59
N LYS A 173 -17.75 19.73 7.41
CA LYS A 173 -18.05 19.10 6.11
C LYS A 173 -17.23 17.82 5.90
N MET A 174 -15.93 17.86 6.21
CA MET A 174 -15.04 16.70 6.07
C MET A 174 -15.42 15.58 7.04
N PHE A 175 -15.68 15.91 8.30
CA PHE A 175 -16.10 14.95 9.32
C PHE A 175 -17.44 14.30 8.94
N GLN A 176 -18.41 15.11 8.49
CA GLN A 176 -19.70 14.58 8.03
C GLN A 176 -19.56 13.71 6.78
N LYS A 177 -18.68 14.06 5.85
CA LYS A 177 -18.38 13.21 4.69
C LYS A 177 -17.81 11.85 5.11
N HIS A 178 -16.98 11.83 6.15
CA HIS A 178 -16.29 10.63 6.61
C HIS A 178 -17.18 9.73 7.48
N PHE A 179 -17.96 10.29 8.41
CA PHE A 179 -18.79 9.55 9.37
C PHE A 179 -20.30 9.57 9.07
N GLY A 180 -20.74 10.28 8.04
CA GLY A 180 -22.16 10.46 7.70
C GLY A 180 -22.94 11.43 8.59
N VAL A 181 -22.38 11.86 9.71
CA VAL A 181 -23.03 12.75 10.70
C VAL A 181 -22.12 13.92 11.10
N THR A 182 -22.72 15.02 11.55
CA THR A 182 -21.94 16.18 12.01
C THR A 182 -21.20 15.86 13.32
N PRO A 183 -20.07 16.52 13.63
CA PRO A 183 -19.34 16.33 14.89
C PRO A 183 -20.24 16.45 16.13
N LYS A 184 -21.18 17.41 16.11
CA LYS A 184 -22.14 17.62 17.20
C LYS A 184 -23.04 16.41 17.39
N LYS A 185 -23.67 15.93 16.31
CA LYS A 185 -24.54 14.74 16.34
C LYS A 185 -23.76 13.50 16.76
N TYR A 186 -22.52 13.36 16.30
CA TYR A 186 -21.62 12.28 16.69
C TYR A 186 -21.40 12.27 18.21
N GLN A 187 -21.14 13.44 18.80
CA GLN A 187 -20.94 13.59 20.24
C GLN A 187 -22.23 13.38 21.04
N GLU A 188 -23.37 13.91 20.56
CA GLU A 188 -24.69 13.69 21.18
C GLU A 188 -25.04 12.19 21.24
N ALA A 189 -24.74 11.42 20.18
CA ALA A 189 -25.00 9.99 20.14
C ALA A 189 -24.18 9.18 21.17
N LEU A 190 -23.05 9.72 21.65
CA LEU A 190 -22.21 9.07 22.65
C LEU A 190 -22.70 9.31 24.08
N SER A 191 -23.32 10.47 24.34
CA SER A 191 -23.87 10.82 25.66
C SER A 191 -25.16 10.08 26.01
N VAL A 192 -25.69 9.26 25.10
CA VAL A 192 -26.93 8.49 25.27
C VAL A 192 -26.65 7.08 25.83
N TYR A 193 -25.39 6.71 26.02
CA TYR A 193 -24.93 5.47 26.65
C TYR A 193 -24.16 5.76 27.94
#